data_AF-A0A0B7ILJ7-F1
#
_entry.id   AF-A0A0B7ILJ7-F1
#
_cell.length_a   1.000
_cell.length_b   1.000
_cell.length_c   1.000
_cell.angle_alpha   90.00
_cell.angle_beta   90.00
_cell.angle_gamma   90.00
#
_symmetry.space_group_name_H-M   'P 1'
#
loop_
_entity.id
_entity.type
_entity.pdbx_description
1 polymer ?
#
loop_
_entity_poly.entity_id
_entity_poly.type
_entity_poly.pdbx_seq_one_letter_code
_entity_poly.pdbx_strand_id
1 'polypeptide(L)'
;MNIAVREKLRKYLNEYNKVEKNSIFEKNYKTTRFRGLIMYFLYKENLRKNIKLTLSEIATIFNIKSHSTVIHSIQKTEKYIQKPLLLGKNERIKYTYLVYTFNKILNDLI
;
A
#
# COMPACT_ATOMS: atom_id res chain seq x y z
N MET A 1 -11.59 -13.87 2.40
CA MET A 1 -10.98 -12.85 1.51
C MET A 1 -11.22 -13.22 0.04
N ASN A 2 -11.77 -12.30 -0.75
CA ASN A 2 -12.06 -12.47 -2.18
C ASN A 2 -10.78 -12.83 -2.98
N ILE A 3 -10.88 -13.70 -3.99
CA ILE A 3 -9.74 -14.14 -4.83
C ILE A 3 -9.00 -12.95 -5.46
N ALA A 4 -9.73 -12.00 -6.07
CA ALA A 4 -9.15 -10.82 -6.70
C ALA A 4 -8.36 -9.95 -5.70
N VAL A 5 -8.84 -9.84 -4.46
CA VAL A 5 -8.12 -9.14 -3.38
C VAL A 5 -6.80 -9.84 -3.07
N ARG A 6 -6.78 -11.18 -2.98
CA ARG A 6 -5.56 -11.95 -2.72
C ARG A 6 -4.55 -11.76 -3.84
N GLU A 7 -5.00 -11.76 -5.09
CA GLU A 7 -4.12 -11.59 -6.25
C GLU A 7 -3.50 -10.20 -6.31
N LYS A 8 -4.29 -9.13 -6.12
CA LYS A 8 -3.77 -7.76 -6.08
C LYS A 8 -2.82 -7.57 -4.90
N LEU A 9 -3.19 -8.03 -3.70
CA LEU A 9 -2.32 -7.99 -2.53
C LEU A 9 -0.98 -8.71 -2.80
N ARG A 10 -1.02 -9.91 -3.40
CA ARG A 10 0.18 -10.67 -3.78
C ARG A 10 1.07 -9.88 -4.75
N LYS A 11 0.49 -9.26 -5.79
CA LYS A 11 1.24 -8.42 -6.75
C LYS A 11 1.94 -7.25 -6.02
N TYR A 12 1.24 -6.54 -5.15
CA TYR A 12 1.83 -5.44 -4.38
C TYR A 12 2.93 -5.89 -3.42
N LEU A 13 2.74 -7.01 -2.71
CA LEU A 13 3.74 -7.57 -1.81
C LEU A 13 5.00 -8.03 -2.56
N ASN A 14 4.83 -8.65 -3.73
CA ASN A 14 5.97 -9.09 -4.55
C ASN A 14 6.86 -7.91 -4.96
N GLU A 15 6.26 -6.81 -5.42
CA GLU A 15 7.03 -5.62 -5.80
C GLU A 15 7.68 -4.94 -4.59
N TYR A 16 7.00 -4.92 -3.44
CA TYR A 16 7.60 -4.44 -2.18
C TYR A 16 8.83 -5.26 -1.79
N ASN A 17 8.75 -6.60 -1.85
CA ASN A 17 9.84 -7.49 -1.47
C ASN A 17 11.08 -7.38 -2.38
N LYS A 18 10.95 -6.82 -3.58
CA LYS A 18 12.09 -6.52 -4.46
C LYS A 18 12.94 -5.35 -3.96
N VAL A 19 12.36 -4.43 -3.19
CA VAL A 19 13.04 -3.19 -2.75
C VAL A 19 13.33 -3.13 -1.26
N GLU A 20 12.59 -3.90 -0.45
CA GLU A 20 12.74 -3.99 0.99
C GLU A 20 12.81 -5.47 1.42
N LYS A 21 13.76 -5.78 2.31
CA LYS A 21 13.96 -7.15 2.81
C LYS A 21 13.09 -7.47 4.03
N ASN A 22 12.65 -6.43 4.72
CA ASN A 22 11.87 -6.55 5.95
C ASN A 22 10.46 -7.04 5.63
N SER A 23 9.87 -7.78 6.56
CA SER A 23 8.46 -8.13 6.44
C SER A 23 7.59 -6.88 6.53
N ILE A 24 6.59 -6.78 5.66
CA ILE A 24 5.63 -5.68 5.66
C ILE A 24 4.88 -5.56 6.99
N PHE A 25 4.84 -6.63 7.81
CA PHE A 25 4.17 -6.70 9.11
C PHE A 25 5.03 -6.28 10.30
N GLU A 26 6.33 -6.02 10.09
CA GLU A 26 7.22 -5.55 11.15
C GLU A 26 6.80 -4.18 11.70
N LYS A 27 6.95 -3.97 13.00
CA LYS A 27 6.63 -2.70 13.67
C LYS A 27 7.83 -1.75 13.64
N ASN A 28 8.14 -1.18 12.49
CA ASN A 28 9.09 -0.06 12.39
C ASN A 28 8.53 1.06 11.52
N TYR A 29 9.11 2.27 11.65
CA TYR A 29 8.56 3.46 11.00
C TYR A 29 8.60 3.36 9.46
N LYS A 30 9.68 2.78 8.93
CA LYS A 30 9.88 2.61 7.49
C LYS A 30 8.88 1.61 6.90
N THR A 31 8.73 0.43 7.49
CA THR A 31 7.75 -0.59 7.07
C THR A 31 6.33 -0.06 7.22
N THR A 32 6.03 0.69 8.28
CA THR A 32 4.71 1.35 8.47
C THR A 32 4.37 2.25 7.29
N ARG A 33 5.37 3.00 6.77
CA ARG A 33 5.17 3.86 5.61
C ARG A 33 4.86 3.07 4.34
N PHE A 34 5.64 2.04 4.02
CA PHE A 34 5.39 1.19 2.86
C PHE A 34 4.10 0.38 2.99
N ARG A 35 3.74 -0.02 4.21
CA ARG A 35 2.45 -0.65 4.50
C ARG A 35 1.30 0.30 4.18
N GLY A 36 1.41 1.57 4.57
CA GLY A 36 0.46 2.61 4.20
C GLY A 36 0.30 2.76 2.68
N LEU A 37 1.40 2.63 1.92
CA LEU A 37 1.36 2.64 0.47
C LEU A 37 0.55 1.47 -0.12
N ILE A 38 0.73 0.25 0.40
CA ILE A 38 -0.08 -0.90 -0.06
C ILE A 38 -1.56 -0.72 0.33
N MET A 39 -1.85 -0.23 1.53
CA MET A 39 -3.23 0.09 1.95
C MET A 39 -3.89 1.09 1.02
N TYR A 40 -3.16 2.15 0.65
CA TYR A 40 -3.62 3.17 -0.29
C TYR A 40 -3.97 2.57 -1.65
N PHE A 41 -3.13 1.70 -2.21
CA PHE A 41 -3.40 1.10 -3.50
C PHE A 41 -4.55 0.09 -3.45
N LEU A 42 -4.67 -0.72 -2.39
CA LEU A 42 -5.85 -1.57 -2.19
C LEU A 42 -7.16 -0.76 -2.08
N TYR A 43 -7.11 0.39 -1.41
CA TYR A 43 -8.24 1.32 -1.37
C TYR A 43 -8.57 1.89 -2.75
N LYS A 44 -7.55 2.26 -3.55
CA LYS A 44 -7.74 2.71 -4.94
C LYS A 44 -8.36 1.64 -5.83
N GLU A 45 -7.95 0.38 -5.71
CA GLU A 45 -8.58 -0.74 -6.43
C GLU A 45 -10.08 -0.84 -6.13
N ASN A 46 -10.46 -0.67 -4.86
CA ASN A 46 -11.86 -0.67 -4.45
C ASN A 46 -12.64 0.52 -5.04
N LEU A 47 -12.07 1.73 -5.03
CA LEU A 47 -12.69 2.91 -5.66
C LEU A 47 -12.88 2.74 -7.17
N ARG A 48 -11.96 2.03 -7.83
CA ARG A 48 -12.05 1.71 -9.27
C ARG A 48 -12.94 0.51 -9.58
N LYS A 49 -13.53 -0.13 -8.57
CA LYS A 49 -14.35 -1.34 -8.69
C LYS A 49 -13.58 -2.56 -9.24
N ASN A 50 -12.26 -2.54 -9.22
CA ASN A 50 -11.42 -3.67 -9.61
C ASN A 50 -11.50 -4.81 -8.58
N ILE A 51 -11.67 -4.46 -7.31
CA ILE A 51 -11.92 -5.38 -6.20
C ILE A 51 -13.03 -4.82 -5.31
N LYS A 52 -13.65 -5.66 -4.49
CA LYS A 52 -14.53 -5.23 -3.40
C LYS A 52 -13.80 -5.43 -2.07
N LEU A 53 -13.46 -4.33 -1.40
CA LEU A 53 -12.68 -4.36 -0.16
C LEU A 53 -12.97 -3.12 0.70
N THR A 54 -13.41 -3.33 1.94
CA THR A 54 -13.69 -2.27 2.91
C THR A 54 -12.44 -1.84 3.68
N LEU A 55 -12.48 -0.66 4.31
CA LEU A 55 -11.39 -0.18 5.18
C LEU A 55 -11.17 -1.09 6.39
N SER A 56 -12.23 -1.68 6.93
CA SER A 56 -12.15 -2.65 8.03
C SER A 56 -11.43 -3.93 7.59
N GLU A 57 -11.71 -4.44 6.39
CA GLU A 57 -11.00 -5.60 5.85
C GLU A 57 -9.53 -5.29 5.57
N ILE A 58 -9.20 -4.09 5.07
CA ILE A 58 -7.80 -3.65 4.96
C ILE A 58 -7.12 -3.65 6.34
N ALA A 59 -7.81 -3.16 7.38
CA ALA A 59 -7.29 -3.19 8.74
C ALA A 59 -7.03 -4.63 9.21
N THR A 60 -7.95 -5.55 8.95
CA THR A 60 -7.79 -6.98 9.25
C THR A 60 -6.59 -7.61 8.55
N ILE A 61 -6.40 -7.34 7.24
CA ILE A 61 -5.25 -7.87 6.46
C ILE A 61 -3.92 -7.52 7.13
N PHE A 62 -3.82 -6.31 7.70
CA PHE A 62 -2.59 -5.81 8.29
C PHE A 62 -2.55 -5.89 9.82
N ASN A 63 -3.46 -6.65 10.44
CA ASN A 63 -3.58 -6.79 11.90
C ASN A 63 -3.64 -5.44 12.63
N ILE A 64 -4.37 -4.48 12.06
CA ILE A 64 -4.61 -3.16 12.61
C ILE A 64 -5.96 -3.13 13.32
N LYS A 65 -5.98 -2.61 14.54
CA LYS A 65 -7.17 -2.61 15.40
C LYS A 65 -8.32 -1.74 14.87
N SER A 66 -8.02 -0.65 14.17
CA SER A 66 -9.01 0.33 13.73
C SER A 66 -8.91 0.68 12.25
N HIS A 67 -10.05 0.78 11.58
CA HIS A 67 -10.15 1.32 10.22
C HIS A 67 -9.72 2.79 10.14
N SER A 68 -9.82 3.57 11.23
CA SER A 68 -9.34 4.96 11.27
C SER A 68 -7.82 5.05 11.08
N THR A 69 -7.06 4.07 11.58
CA THR A 69 -5.61 3.98 11.33
C THR A 69 -5.31 3.75 9.85
N VAL A 70 -6.15 2.99 9.15
CA VAL A 70 -6.04 2.80 7.69
C VAL A 70 -6.29 4.14 6.99
N ILE A 71 -7.33 4.88 7.37
CA ILE A 71 -7.62 6.22 6.82
C ILE A 71 -6.42 7.15 6.98
N HIS A 72 -5.86 7.24 8.19
CA HIS A 72 -4.67 8.08 8.42
C HIS A 72 -3.48 7.64 7.58
N SER A 73 -3.30 6.34 7.39
CA SER A 73 -2.22 5.79 6.55
C SER A 73 -2.40 6.16 5.07
N ILE A 74 -3.64 6.11 4.56
CA ILE A 74 -4.02 6.55 3.21
C ILE A 74 -3.72 8.04 3.03
N GLN A 75 -4.24 8.89 3.92
CA GLN A 75 -4.02 10.34 3.88
C GLN A 75 -2.54 10.71 3.93
N LYS A 76 -1.76 10.01 4.78
CA LYS A 76 -0.31 10.24 4.89
C LYS A 76 0.42 9.80 3.61
N THR A 77 0.00 8.69 3.02
CA THR A 77 0.54 8.18 1.75
C THR A 77 0.29 9.18 0.62
N GLU A 78 -0.91 9.76 0.52
CA GLU A 78 -1.22 10.81 -0.46
C GLU A 78 -0.28 12.02 -0.33
N LYS A 79 -0.02 12.47 0.90
CA LYS A 79 0.95 13.54 1.15
C LYS A 79 2.35 13.18 0.67
N TYR A 80 2.80 11.94 0.87
CA TYR A 80 4.12 11.49 0.37
C TYR A 80 4.19 11.39 -1.15
N ILE A 81 3.09 10.99 -1.81
CA ILE A 81 3.01 10.95 -3.27
C ILE A 81 3.06 12.37 -3.85
N GLN A 82 2.29 13.30 -3.27
CA GLN A 82 2.24 14.70 -3.72
C GLN A 82 3.51 15.48 -3.38
N LYS A 83 4.13 15.17 -2.24
CA LYS A 83 5.34 15.85 -1.75
C LYS A 83 6.43 14.83 -1.39
N PRO A 84 7.11 14.22 -2.38
CA PRO A 84 8.14 13.20 -2.13
C PRO A 84 9.35 13.71 -1.35
N LEU A 85 9.56 15.03 -1.29
CA LEU A 85 10.61 15.68 -0.50
C LEU A 85 10.43 15.49 1.03
N LEU A 86 9.24 15.07 1.49
CA LEU A 86 8.99 14.69 2.88
C LEU A 86 9.65 13.35 3.27
N LEU A 87 10.26 12.66 2.30
CA LEU A 87 10.97 11.39 2.47
C LEU A 87 12.48 11.62 2.41
N GLY A 88 13.27 10.84 3.17
CA GLY A 88 14.72 10.84 3.04
C GLY A 88 15.15 10.39 1.63
N LYS A 89 16.31 10.86 1.13
CA LYS A 89 16.76 10.66 -0.26
C LYS A 89 16.63 9.20 -0.75
N ASN A 90 17.14 8.24 0.01
CA ASN A 90 17.10 6.82 -0.36
C ASN A 90 15.69 6.25 -0.32
N GLU A 91 14.91 6.61 0.71
CA GLU A 91 13.52 6.16 0.83
C GLU A 91 12.65 6.72 -0.29
N ARG A 92 12.88 7.98 -0.68
CA ARG A 92 12.18 8.65 -1.78
C ARG A 92 12.31 7.86 -3.07
N ILE A 93 13.51 7.44 -3.44
CA ILE A 93 13.75 6.66 -4.68
C ILE A 93 12.92 5.37 -4.66
N LYS A 94 13.01 4.60 -3.57
CA LYS A 94 12.27 3.33 -3.42
C LYS A 94 10.76 3.54 -3.42
N TYR A 95 10.30 4.58 -2.73
CA TYR A 95 8.88 4.91 -2.62
C TYR A 95 8.32 5.35 -3.98
N THR A 96 9.03 6.21 -4.71
CA THR A 96 8.65 6.62 -6.07
C THR A 96 8.62 5.42 -7.03
N TYR A 97 9.62 4.52 -6.96
CA TYR A 97 9.62 3.29 -7.74
C TYR A 97 8.37 2.43 -7.47
N LEU A 98 8.02 2.23 -6.19
CA LEU A 98 6.82 1.45 -5.84
C LEU A 98 5.53 2.16 -6.26
N VAL A 99 5.43 3.48 -6.11
CA VAL A 99 4.27 4.24 -6.59
C VAL A 99 4.07 4.05 -8.10
N TYR A 100 5.15 4.15 -8.89
CA TYR A 100 5.09 3.90 -10.33
C TYR A 100 4.63 2.48 -10.66
N THR A 101 5.23 1.49 -10.00
CA THR A 101 4.96 0.07 -10.27
C THR A 101 3.55 -0.34 -9.81
N PHE A 102 3.10 0.17 -8.66
CA PHE A 102 1.76 -0.09 -8.14
C PHE A 102 0.70 0.57 -9.02
N ASN A 103 0.97 1.74 -9.61
CA ASN A 103 0.07 2.33 -10.59
C ASN A 103 -0.08 1.45 -11.84
N LYS A 104 0.97 0.79 -12.31
CA LYS A 104 0.85 -0.20 -13.40
C LYS A 104 -0.08 -1.35 -12.99
N ILE A 105 0.16 -1.96 -11.82
CA ILE A 105 -0.69 -3.03 -11.28
C ILE A 105 -2.15 -2.57 -11.16
N LEU A 106 -2.40 -1.33 -10.73
CA LEU A 106 -3.74 -0.75 -10.58
C LEU A 106 -4.47 -0.58 -11.92
N ASN A 107 -3.72 -0.32 -13.00
CA ASN A 107 -4.25 -0.15 -14.35
C ASN A 107 -4.38 -1.47 -15.11
N ASP A 108 -3.66 -2.51 -14.71
CA ASP A 108 -3.86 -3.86 -15.24
C ASP A 108 -5.22 -4.40 -14.77
N LEU A 109 -6.10 -4.67 -15.73
CA LEU A 109 -7.35 -5.38 -15.51
C LEU A 109 -7.04 -6.84 -15.10
N ILE A 110 -7.79 -7.35 -14.11
CA ILE A 110 -7.77 -8.76 -13.71
C ILE A 110 -8.63 -9.54 -14.69
#